data_AF-A0A9N9ELT9-F1
#
_entry.id   AF-A0A9N9ELT9-F1
#
_cell.length_a   1.000
_cell.length_b   1.000
_cell.length_c   1.000
_cell.angle_alpha   90.00
_cell.angle_beta   90.00
_cell.angle_gamma   90.00
#
_symmetry.space_group_name_H-M   'P 1'
#
loop_
_entity.id
_entity.type
_entity.pdbx_description
1 polymer ?
#
loop_
_entity_poly.entity_id
_entity_poly.type
_entity_poly.pdbx_seq_one_letter_code
_entity_poly.pdbx_strand_id
1 'polypeptide(L)'
;KEQTAHNTTKTQKDAIITTLTTERDSLKTELAQEKETRQTAENNLKLAQEEIKNQEQEIAQRLNKDLKLGLKSSEINLERVISKLRELLDKPNSVNEENLAQQLAAAQNTIQELKKQLKGENLDYTAIQQAEYQKILQLVKNDTWKTCQKLNISVSHSVKKLVQKATTLETVITERNKLIAAKLAEQGQIITGQKGQLIKE
;
A
#
# COMPACT_ATOMS: atom_id res chain seq x y z
N LYS A 1 80.26 -74.82 -11.76
CA LYS A 1 80.18 -73.33 -11.72
C LYS A 1 79.09 -72.79 -12.67
N GLU A 2 78.91 -73.35 -13.86
CA GLU A 2 77.81 -72.95 -14.77
C GLU A 2 76.41 -73.26 -14.23
N GLN A 3 76.22 -74.38 -13.54
CA GLN A 3 74.92 -74.81 -13.00
C GLN A 3 74.41 -73.89 -11.87
N THR A 4 75.32 -73.33 -11.07
CA THR A 4 75.00 -72.37 -10.01
C THR A 4 74.61 -71.00 -10.57
N ALA A 5 75.32 -70.51 -11.59
CA ALA A 5 74.98 -69.25 -12.27
C ALA A 5 73.63 -69.33 -13.01
N HIS A 6 73.32 -70.48 -13.62
CA HIS A 6 72.04 -70.73 -14.26
C HIS A 6 70.87 -70.71 -13.26
N ASN A 7 71.05 -71.32 -12.08
CA ASN A 7 70.05 -71.30 -11.02
C ASN A 7 69.83 -69.91 -10.42
N THR A 8 70.88 -69.12 -10.19
CA THR A 8 70.76 -67.73 -9.70
C THR A 8 70.02 -66.84 -10.70
N THR A 9 70.30 -66.99 -11.99
CA THR A 9 69.62 -66.23 -13.06
C THR A 9 68.14 -66.61 -13.18
N LYS A 10 67.80 -67.89 -12.95
CA LYS A 10 66.41 -68.36 -12.95
C LYS A 10 65.62 -67.78 -11.77
N THR A 11 66.16 -67.81 -10.56
CA THR A 11 65.51 -67.25 -9.36
C THR A 11 65.28 -65.73 -9.48
N GLN A 12 66.22 -64.99 -10.06
CA GLN A 12 66.04 -63.55 -10.30
C GLN A 12 64.92 -63.27 -11.32
N LYS A 13 64.83 -64.07 -12.38
CA LYS A 13 63.74 -63.96 -13.37
C LYS A 13 62.39 -64.29 -12.75
N ASP A 14 62.30 -65.33 -11.93
CA ASP A 14 61.07 -65.72 -11.25
C ASP A 14 60.58 -64.62 -10.30
N ALA A 15 61.49 -63.97 -9.56
CA ALA A 15 61.16 -62.83 -8.70
C ALA A 15 60.62 -61.64 -9.49
N ILE A 16 61.25 -61.29 -10.62
CA ILE A 16 60.77 -60.23 -11.52
C ILE A 16 59.38 -60.57 -12.07
N ILE A 17 59.15 -61.82 -12.49
CA ILE A 17 57.84 -62.27 -12.98
C ILE A 17 56.77 -62.14 -11.90
N THR A 18 57.08 -62.50 -10.65
CA THR A 18 56.15 -62.35 -9.53
C THR A 18 55.84 -60.87 -9.27
N THR A 19 56.84 -59.99 -9.20
CA THR A 19 56.63 -58.55 -9.01
C THR A 19 55.76 -57.95 -10.12
N LEU A 20 56.09 -58.22 -11.39
CA LEU A 20 55.32 -57.73 -12.53
C LEU A 20 53.89 -58.30 -12.55
N THR A 21 53.71 -59.54 -12.10
CA THR A 21 52.38 -60.16 -11.97
C THR A 21 51.54 -59.46 -10.90
N THR A 22 52.14 -59.17 -9.73
CA THR A 22 51.46 -58.44 -8.66
C THR A 22 51.13 -57.01 -9.08
N GLU A 23 52.05 -56.30 -9.73
CA GLU A 23 51.80 -54.94 -10.26
C GLU A 23 50.68 -54.94 -11.29
N ARG A 24 50.70 -55.88 -12.24
CA ARG A 24 49.63 -56.04 -13.24
C ARG A 24 48.29 -56.28 -12.57
N ASP A 25 48.23 -57.13 -11.56
CA ASP A 25 46.98 -57.48 -10.88
C ASP A 25 46.46 -56.31 -10.01
N SER A 26 47.36 -55.53 -9.40
CA SER A 26 47.02 -54.27 -8.71
C SER A 26 46.45 -53.25 -9.69
N LEU A 27 47.16 -52.98 -10.79
CA LEU A 27 46.72 -52.04 -11.83
C LEU A 27 45.39 -52.46 -12.46
N LYS A 28 45.16 -53.77 -12.63
CA LYS A 28 43.88 -54.29 -13.12
C LYS A 28 42.73 -54.05 -12.15
N THR A 29 43.00 -54.16 -10.85
CA THR A 29 42.04 -53.90 -9.78
C THR A 29 41.71 -52.41 -9.69
N GLU A 30 42.73 -51.56 -9.69
CA GLU A 30 42.58 -50.10 -9.70
C GLU A 30 41.81 -49.63 -10.95
N LEU A 31 42.13 -50.17 -12.13
CA LEU A 31 41.40 -49.84 -13.36
C LEU A 31 39.93 -50.27 -13.30
N ALA A 32 39.62 -51.40 -12.66
CA ALA A 32 38.24 -51.84 -12.48
C ALA A 32 37.47 -50.91 -11.53
N GLN A 33 38.08 -50.54 -10.41
CA GLN A 33 37.49 -49.64 -9.42
C GLN A 33 37.28 -48.23 -9.98
N GLU A 34 38.23 -47.71 -10.75
CA GLU A 34 38.11 -46.40 -11.41
C GLU A 34 36.98 -46.41 -12.43
N LYS A 35 36.84 -47.49 -13.22
CA LYS A 35 35.72 -47.63 -14.17
C LYS A 35 34.36 -47.64 -13.48
N GLU A 36 34.23 -48.34 -12.35
CA GLU A 36 32.99 -48.39 -11.58
C GLU A 36 32.66 -47.02 -10.97
N THR A 37 33.67 -46.34 -10.42
CA THR A 37 33.52 -45.00 -9.85
C THR A 37 33.08 -44.00 -10.92
N ARG A 38 33.72 -44.04 -12.10
CA ARG A 38 33.36 -43.20 -13.24
C ARG A 38 31.94 -43.48 -13.73
N GLN A 39 31.56 -44.74 -13.87
CA GLN A 39 30.21 -45.12 -14.29
C GLN A 39 29.15 -44.60 -13.31
N THR A 40 29.45 -44.67 -12.01
CA THR A 40 28.57 -44.14 -10.96
C THR A 40 28.46 -42.62 -11.04
N ALA A 41 29.58 -41.92 -11.24
CA ALA A 41 29.59 -40.47 -11.41
C ALA A 41 28.82 -40.02 -12.66
N GLU A 42 28.95 -40.72 -13.78
CA GLU A 42 28.22 -40.46 -15.02
C GLU A 42 26.71 -40.66 -14.85
N ASN A 43 26.29 -41.72 -14.14
CA ASN A 43 24.88 -41.96 -13.83
C ASN A 43 24.30 -40.87 -12.91
N ASN A 44 25.04 -40.49 -11.85
CA ASN A 44 24.61 -39.43 -10.94
C ASN A 44 24.51 -38.08 -11.65
N LEU A 45 25.45 -37.77 -12.54
CA LEU A 45 25.41 -36.55 -13.35
C LEU A 45 24.15 -36.51 -14.23
N LYS A 46 23.82 -37.63 -14.87
CA LYS A 46 22.62 -37.73 -15.71
C LYS A 46 21.34 -37.54 -14.88
N LEU A 47 21.25 -38.17 -13.72
CA LEU A 47 20.11 -38.00 -12.81
C LEU A 47 19.95 -36.54 -12.36
N ALA A 48 21.04 -35.89 -11.96
CA ALA A 48 21.03 -34.48 -11.56
C ALA A 48 20.60 -33.56 -12.71
N GLN A 49 21.05 -33.84 -13.95
CA GLN A 49 20.63 -33.08 -15.13
C GLN A 49 19.13 -33.24 -15.43
N GLU A 50 18.58 -34.45 -15.29
CA GLU A 50 17.15 -34.69 -15.45
C GLU A 50 16.33 -34.00 -14.35
N GLU A 51 16.80 -34.03 -13.09
CA GLU A 51 16.15 -33.37 -11.97
C GLU A 51 16.10 -31.84 -12.14
N ILE A 52 17.22 -31.23 -12.51
CA ILE A 52 17.29 -29.79 -12.81
C ILE A 52 16.30 -29.44 -13.94
N LYS A 53 16.30 -30.22 -15.03
CA LYS A 53 15.39 -29.97 -16.16
C LYS A 53 13.92 -30.04 -15.75
N ASN A 54 13.56 -31.00 -14.90
CA ASN A 54 12.20 -31.12 -14.38
C ASN A 54 11.82 -29.93 -13.50
N GLN A 55 12.72 -29.50 -12.60
CA GLN A 55 12.51 -28.33 -11.75
C GLN A 55 12.34 -27.05 -12.57
N GLU A 56 13.18 -26.83 -13.59
CA GLU A 56 13.06 -25.68 -14.49
C GLU A 56 11.70 -25.64 -15.19
N GLN A 57 11.21 -26.81 -15.65
CA GLN A 57 9.91 -26.92 -16.29
C GLN A 57 8.76 -26.67 -15.31
N GLU A 58 8.83 -27.19 -14.09
CA GLU A 58 7.84 -26.93 -13.03
C GLU A 58 7.79 -25.44 -12.67
N ILE A 59 8.94 -24.81 -12.49
CA ILE A 59 9.04 -23.37 -12.21
C ILE A 59 8.42 -22.57 -13.37
N ALA A 60 8.78 -22.90 -14.61
CA ALA A 60 8.24 -22.20 -15.79
C ALA A 60 6.70 -22.35 -15.90
N GLN A 61 6.16 -23.54 -15.62
CA GLN A 61 4.72 -23.78 -15.58
C GLN A 61 4.04 -22.98 -14.48
N ARG A 62 4.61 -23.00 -13.26
CA ARG A 62 4.08 -22.26 -12.12
C ARG A 62 4.07 -20.76 -12.38
N LEU A 63 5.15 -20.21 -12.92
CA LEU A 63 5.23 -18.80 -13.32
C LEU A 63 4.21 -18.45 -14.41
N ASN A 64 4.07 -19.28 -15.45
CA ASN A 64 3.07 -19.05 -16.51
C ASN A 64 1.63 -19.04 -15.95
N LYS A 65 1.33 -19.92 -14.99
CA LYS A 65 0.03 -20.00 -14.33
C LYS A 65 -0.22 -18.81 -13.39
N ASP A 66 0.69 -18.58 -12.45
CA ASP A 66 0.52 -17.59 -11.38
C ASP A 66 0.51 -16.17 -11.93
N LEU A 67 1.37 -15.88 -12.91
CA LEU A 67 1.46 -14.57 -13.56
C LEU A 67 0.57 -14.45 -14.81
N LYS A 68 -0.18 -15.51 -15.14
CA LYS A 68 -1.09 -15.57 -16.30
C LYS A 68 -0.42 -15.12 -17.61
N LEU A 69 0.78 -15.63 -17.88
CA LEU A 69 1.59 -15.18 -19.03
C LEU A 69 1.04 -15.64 -20.39
N GLY A 70 0.10 -16.59 -20.40
CA GLY A 70 -0.60 -17.04 -21.60
C GLY A 70 0.27 -17.84 -22.57
N LEU A 71 1.42 -18.36 -22.12
CA LEU A 71 2.28 -19.22 -22.93
C LEU A 71 1.61 -20.58 -23.15
N LYS A 72 1.67 -21.10 -24.37
CA LYS A 72 1.16 -22.43 -24.73
C LYS A 72 2.04 -23.51 -24.10
N SER A 73 1.46 -24.64 -23.71
CA SER A 73 2.18 -25.73 -23.02
C SER A 73 3.42 -26.24 -23.75
N SER A 74 3.46 -26.19 -25.08
CA SER A 74 4.61 -26.58 -25.91
C SER A 74 5.77 -25.58 -25.91
N GLU A 75 5.55 -24.37 -25.40
CA GLU A 75 6.47 -23.24 -25.43
C GLU A 75 6.96 -22.85 -24.02
N ILE A 76 6.49 -23.55 -22.98
CA ILE A 76 6.82 -23.23 -21.59
C ILE A 76 8.23 -23.69 -21.27
N ASN A 77 9.15 -22.73 -21.24
CA ASN A 77 10.48 -22.84 -20.64
C ASN A 77 10.86 -21.50 -20.00
N LEU A 78 11.92 -21.50 -19.19
CA LEU A 78 12.36 -20.29 -18.46
C LEU A 78 12.70 -19.13 -19.40
N GLU A 79 13.36 -19.39 -20.54
CA GLU A 79 13.72 -18.36 -21.51
C GLU A 79 12.49 -17.64 -22.08
N ARG A 80 11.44 -18.38 -22.41
CA ARG A 80 10.17 -17.82 -22.90
C ARG A 80 9.42 -17.07 -21.81
N VAL A 81 9.41 -17.59 -20.58
CA VAL A 81 8.84 -16.88 -19.42
C VAL A 81 9.55 -15.54 -19.20
N ILE A 82 10.89 -15.52 -19.19
CA ILE A 82 11.69 -14.30 -19.02
C ILE A 82 11.42 -13.32 -20.16
N SER A 83 11.41 -13.80 -21.40
CA SER A 83 11.13 -12.97 -22.58
C SER A 83 9.75 -12.32 -22.47
N LYS A 84 8.73 -13.09 -22.06
CA LYS A 84 7.36 -12.59 -21.91
C LYS A 84 7.24 -11.57 -20.77
N LEU A 85 7.92 -11.80 -19.65
CA LEU A 85 7.96 -10.86 -18.55
C LEU A 85 8.62 -9.54 -18.97
N ARG A 86 9.73 -9.60 -19.72
CA ARG A 86 10.36 -8.41 -20.29
C ARG A 86 9.42 -7.67 -21.24
N GLU A 87 8.74 -8.37 -22.15
CA GLU A 87 7.72 -7.74 -23.01
C GLU A 87 6.61 -7.04 -22.21
N LEU A 88 6.19 -7.62 -21.09
CA LEU A 88 5.15 -7.03 -20.23
C LEU A 88 5.66 -5.81 -19.44
N LEU A 89 6.94 -5.82 -19.05
CA LEU A 89 7.59 -4.73 -18.32
C LEU A 89 8.00 -3.57 -19.24
N ASP A 90 8.45 -3.88 -20.46
CA ASP A 90 8.87 -2.90 -21.47
C ASP A 90 7.69 -2.29 -22.21
N LYS A 91 6.51 -2.92 -22.16
CA LYS A 91 5.28 -2.26 -22.62
C LYS A 91 4.97 -1.10 -21.67
N PRO A 92 4.95 0.16 -22.14
CA PRO A 92 4.39 1.24 -21.35
C PRO A 92 2.96 0.82 -21.02
N ASN A 93 2.59 0.82 -19.73
CA ASN A 93 1.31 0.36 -19.20
C ASN A 93 0.17 0.50 -20.21
N SER A 94 -0.03 -0.53 -21.04
CA SER A 94 -1.19 -0.62 -21.91
C SER A 94 -2.31 -1.15 -21.04
N VAL A 95 -2.68 -0.38 -20.01
CA VAL A 95 -4.04 -0.41 -19.49
C VAL A 95 -4.87 -0.20 -20.73
N ASN A 96 -5.50 -1.27 -21.24
CA ASN A 96 -6.33 -1.30 -22.46
C ASN A 96 -6.76 0.11 -22.83
N GLU A 97 -6.00 0.79 -23.70
CA GLU A 97 -6.23 2.22 -23.95
C GLU A 97 -7.66 2.43 -24.46
N GLU A 98 -8.20 1.43 -25.13
CA GLU A 98 -9.58 1.34 -25.56
C GLU A 98 -10.59 1.27 -24.38
N ASN A 99 -10.30 0.52 -23.31
CA ASN A 99 -11.13 0.47 -22.11
C ASN A 99 -10.98 1.76 -21.28
N LEU A 100 -9.77 2.32 -21.18
CA LEU A 100 -9.55 3.60 -20.52
C LEU A 100 -10.20 4.75 -21.30
N ALA A 101 -10.12 4.73 -22.63
CA ALA A 101 -10.78 5.70 -23.51
C ALA A 101 -12.31 5.56 -23.44
N GLN A 102 -12.85 4.33 -23.38
CA GLN A 102 -14.28 4.10 -23.14
C GLN A 102 -14.71 4.61 -21.76
N GLN A 103 -13.93 4.36 -20.71
CA GLN A 103 -14.21 4.87 -19.36
C GLN A 103 -14.10 6.39 -19.29
N LEU A 104 -13.13 6.99 -19.98
CA LEU A 104 -12.99 8.45 -20.10
C LEU A 104 -14.16 9.05 -20.87
N ALA A 105 -14.57 8.44 -21.98
CA ALA A 105 -15.74 8.88 -22.75
C ALA A 105 -17.03 8.75 -21.93
N ALA A 106 -17.21 7.66 -21.19
CA ALA A 106 -18.33 7.46 -20.28
C ALA A 106 -18.32 8.51 -19.16
N ALA A 107 -17.17 8.72 -18.51
CA ALA A 107 -17.03 9.75 -17.47
C ALA A 107 -17.27 11.16 -18.01
N GLN A 108 -16.80 11.48 -19.21
CA GLN A 108 -17.06 12.76 -19.87
C GLN A 108 -18.55 12.94 -20.19
N ASN A 109 -19.23 11.90 -20.68
CA ASN A 109 -20.68 11.92 -20.91
C ASN A 109 -21.44 12.11 -19.59
N THR A 110 -21.06 11.41 -18.51
CA THR A 110 -21.64 11.62 -17.19
C THR A 110 -21.40 13.04 -16.69
N ILE A 111 -20.20 13.59 -16.86
CA ILE A 111 -19.91 14.98 -16.50
C ILE A 111 -20.76 15.95 -17.33
N GLN A 112 -20.97 15.70 -18.62
CA GLN A 112 -21.83 16.55 -19.45
C GLN A 112 -23.29 16.46 -19.03
N GLU A 113 -23.79 15.25 -18.75
CA GLU A 113 -25.17 15.05 -18.30
C GLU A 113 -25.38 15.66 -16.92
N LEU A 114 -24.43 15.51 -15.99
CA LEU A 114 -24.45 16.18 -14.69
C LEU A 114 -24.37 17.71 -14.85
N LYS A 115 -23.54 18.24 -15.76
CA LYS A 115 -23.50 19.69 -16.07
C LYS A 115 -24.81 20.19 -16.66
N LYS A 116 -25.51 19.35 -17.44
CA LYS A 116 -26.81 19.68 -18.04
C LYS A 116 -27.92 19.60 -17.00
N GLN A 117 -27.89 18.61 -16.11
CA GLN A 117 -28.77 18.51 -14.94
C GLN A 117 -28.54 19.67 -13.97
N LEU A 118 -27.29 20.07 -13.71
CA LEU A 118 -26.91 21.28 -12.96
C LEU A 118 -27.31 22.58 -13.65
N LYS A 119 -27.46 22.60 -14.98
CA LYS A 119 -28.03 23.74 -15.72
C LYS A 119 -29.55 23.73 -15.75
N GLY A 120 -30.18 22.55 -15.64
CA GLY A 120 -31.63 22.35 -15.66
C GLY A 120 -32.28 22.51 -14.29
N GLU A 121 -31.58 22.14 -13.22
CA GLU A 121 -31.91 22.49 -11.85
C GLU A 121 -31.20 23.80 -11.52
N ASN A 122 -31.97 24.89 -11.57
CA ASN A 122 -31.53 26.22 -11.18
C ASN A 122 -31.37 26.26 -9.65
N LEU A 123 -30.40 25.52 -9.11
CA LEU A 123 -29.98 25.59 -7.71
C LEU A 123 -29.27 26.92 -7.53
N ASP A 124 -30.05 27.94 -7.16
CA ASP A 124 -29.52 29.23 -6.78
C ASP A 124 -28.78 29.07 -5.44
N TYR A 125 -27.49 28.77 -5.53
CA TYR A 125 -26.59 28.69 -4.38
C TYR A 125 -26.65 29.96 -3.53
N THR A 126 -26.95 31.12 -4.13
CA THR A 126 -27.16 32.38 -3.41
C THR A 126 -28.41 32.31 -2.56
N ALA A 127 -29.52 31.80 -3.11
CA ALA A 127 -30.76 31.62 -2.36
C ALA A 127 -30.62 30.59 -1.23
N ILE A 128 -29.87 29.50 -1.46
CA ILE A 128 -29.60 28.48 -0.44
C ILE A 128 -28.72 29.07 0.67
N GLN A 129 -27.62 29.74 0.32
CA GLN A 129 -26.76 30.42 1.29
C GLN A 129 -27.52 31.48 2.08
N GLN A 130 -28.39 32.25 1.43
CA GLN A 130 -29.22 33.26 2.09
C GLN A 130 -30.23 32.60 3.04
N ALA A 131 -30.88 31.50 2.64
CA ALA A 131 -31.81 30.76 3.50
C ALA A 131 -31.11 30.16 4.73
N GLU A 132 -29.94 29.54 4.56
CA GLU A 132 -29.15 29.01 5.68
C GLU A 132 -28.64 30.11 6.60
N TYR A 133 -28.19 31.24 6.05
CA TYR A 133 -27.80 32.40 6.84
C TYR A 133 -28.96 32.93 7.68
N GLN A 134 -30.18 33.01 7.13
CA GLN A 134 -31.36 33.44 7.89
C GLN A 134 -31.70 32.48 9.03
N LYS A 135 -31.53 31.15 8.84
CA LYS A 135 -31.71 30.16 9.92
C LYS A 135 -30.73 30.40 11.07
N ILE A 136 -29.43 30.57 10.75
CA ILE A 136 -28.38 30.85 11.74
C ILE A 136 -28.67 32.17 12.48
N LEU A 137 -29.08 33.21 11.75
CA LEU A 137 -29.42 34.51 12.33
C LEU A 137 -30.57 34.40 13.34
N GLN A 138 -31.62 33.62 13.03
CA GLN A 138 -32.73 33.39 13.97
C GLN A 138 -32.29 32.60 15.20
N LEU A 139 -31.43 31.57 15.03
CA LEU A 139 -30.87 30.83 16.15
C LEU A 139 -30.10 31.75 17.11
N VAL A 140 -29.23 32.62 16.58
CA VAL A 140 -28.44 33.54 17.41
C VAL A 140 -29.30 34.60 18.10
N LYS A 141 -30.37 35.09 17.46
CA LYS A 141 -31.37 35.95 18.11
C LYS A 141 -32.04 35.24 19.29
N ASN A 142 -32.49 34.02 19.08
CA ASN A 142 -33.14 33.22 20.12
C ASN A 142 -32.19 32.90 21.29
N ASP A 143 -30.95 32.54 21.00
CA ASP A 143 -29.94 32.28 22.03
C ASP A 143 -29.55 33.54 22.80
N THR A 144 -29.55 34.70 22.16
CA THR A 144 -29.39 36.00 22.83
C THR A 144 -30.49 36.19 23.89
N TRP A 145 -31.75 35.89 23.56
CA TRP A 145 -32.86 35.98 24.50
C TRP A 145 -32.77 34.96 25.63
N LYS A 146 -32.47 33.71 25.33
CA LYS A 146 -32.25 32.67 26.34
C LYS A 146 -31.12 33.05 27.29
N THR A 147 -30.03 33.63 26.78
CA THR A 147 -28.89 34.06 27.58
C THR A 147 -29.29 35.21 28.50
N CYS A 148 -29.97 36.23 27.98
CA CYS A 148 -30.45 37.35 28.80
C CYS A 148 -31.41 36.87 29.90
N GLN A 149 -32.31 35.94 29.58
CA GLN A 149 -33.22 35.33 30.55
C GLN A 149 -32.48 34.55 31.64
N LYS A 150 -31.52 33.69 31.26
CA LYS A 150 -30.70 32.92 32.21
C LYS A 150 -29.88 33.81 33.14
N LEU A 151 -29.38 34.93 32.64
CA LEU A 151 -28.57 35.90 33.40
C LEU A 151 -29.41 36.96 34.11
N ASN A 152 -30.74 36.85 34.08
CA ASN A 152 -31.69 37.81 34.65
C ASN A 152 -31.40 39.27 34.22
N ILE A 153 -31.09 39.45 32.92
CA ILE A 153 -30.84 40.74 32.30
C ILE A 153 -32.18 41.32 31.82
N SER A 154 -32.54 42.50 32.33
CA SER A 154 -33.72 43.21 31.84
C SER A 154 -33.43 43.81 30.47
N VAL A 155 -34.09 43.29 29.43
CA VAL A 155 -33.94 43.80 28.06
C VAL A 155 -35.03 44.81 27.77
N SER A 156 -34.62 46.05 27.48
CA SER A 156 -35.53 47.13 27.08
C SER A 156 -36.22 46.85 25.74
N HIS A 157 -37.39 47.46 25.54
CA HIS A 157 -38.16 47.30 24.31
C HIS A 157 -37.41 47.77 23.05
N SER A 158 -36.59 48.82 23.18
CA SER A 158 -35.77 49.34 22.09
C SER A 158 -34.73 48.32 21.62
N VAL A 159 -34.04 47.66 22.56
CA VAL A 159 -33.03 46.63 22.25
C VAL A 159 -33.70 45.38 21.68
N LYS A 160 -34.87 44.98 22.19
CA LYS A 160 -35.67 43.89 21.60
C LYS A 160 -35.98 44.14 20.13
N LYS A 161 -36.48 45.33 19.79
CA LYS A 161 -36.76 45.72 18.40
C LYS A 161 -35.50 45.72 17.53
N LEU A 162 -34.37 46.18 18.07
CA LEU A 162 -33.13 46.29 17.32
C LEU A 162 -32.56 44.90 16.98
N VAL A 163 -32.51 43.99 17.95
CA VAL A 163 -32.10 42.59 17.73
C VAL A 163 -33.08 41.86 16.82
N GLN A 164 -34.39 42.09 16.96
CA GLN A 164 -35.40 41.45 16.09
C GLN A 164 -35.26 41.88 14.63
N LYS A 165 -34.99 43.17 14.38
CA LYS A 165 -34.79 43.73 13.03
C LYS A 165 -33.40 43.55 12.45
N ALA A 166 -32.42 43.10 13.24
CA ALA A 166 -31.06 42.89 12.76
C ALA A 166 -31.03 41.91 11.57
N THR A 167 -30.36 42.30 10.50
CA THR A 167 -30.17 41.49 9.29
C THR A 167 -28.81 40.79 9.27
N THR A 168 -27.94 41.09 10.24
CA THR A 168 -26.59 40.52 10.35
C THR A 168 -26.31 39.95 11.75
N LEU A 169 -25.47 38.89 11.79
CA LEU A 169 -25.03 38.28 13.06
C LEU A 169 -24.24 39.24 13.93
N GLU A 170 -23.39 40.08 13.33
CA GLU A 170 -22.55 41.04 14.04
C GLU A 170 -23.37 42.04 14.85
N THR A 171 -24.47 42.54 14.28
CA THR A 171 -25.41 43.44 14.98
C THR A 171 -26.02 42.74 16.20
N VAL A 172 -26.45 41.48 16.06
CA VAL A 172 -27.05 40.70 17.17
C VAL A 172 -26.01 40.44 18.27
N ILE A 173 -24.79 40.05 17.90
CA ILE A 173 -23.70 39.77 18.84
C ILE A 173 -23.26 41.02 19.58
N THR A 174 -23.14 42.15 18.88
CA THR A 174 -22.76 43.44 19.48
C THR A 174 -23.73 43.85 20.57
N GLU A 175 -25.04 43.78 20.29
CA GLU A 175 -26.05 44.11 21.30
C GLU A 175 -26.09 43.11 22.45
N ARG A 176 -25.93 41.81 22.18
CA ARG A 176 -25.79 40.80 23.23
C ARG A 176 -24.62 41.12 24.17
N ASN A 177 -23.47 41.46 23.61
CA ASN A 177 -22.27 41.76 24.39
C ASN A 177 -22.43 43.04 25.21
N LYS A 178 -23.10 44.08 24.67
CA LYS A 178 -23.45 45.29 25.44
C LYS A 178 -24.33 44.98 26.63
N LEU A 179 -25.37 44.15 26.45
CA LEU A 179 -26.27 43.73 27.52
C LEU A 179 -25.53 42.96 28.63
N ILE A 180 -24.65 42.03 28.25
CA ILE A 180 -23.85 41.25 29.19
C ILE A 180 -22.86 42.18 29.92
N ALA A 181 -22.18 43.08 29.21
CA ALA A 181 -21.24 44.02 29.81
C ALA A 181 -21.91 44.97 30.82
N ALA A 182 -23.09 45.49 30.49
CA ALA A 182 -23.88 46.30 31.42
C ALA A 182 -24.24 45.51 32.69
N LYS A 183 -24.65 44.24 32.55
CA LYS A 183 -24.96 43.39 33.71
C LYS A 183 -23.74 43.11 34.59
N LEU A 184 -22.60 42.84 33.98
CA LEU A 184 -21.34 42.63 34.71
C LEU A 184 -20.89 43.91 35.44
N ALA A 185 -21.08 45.09 34.83
CA ALA A 185 -20.80 46.36 35.47
C ALA A 185 -21.72 46.63 36.68
N GLU A 186 -23.02 46.33 36.58
CA GLU A 186 -23.95 46.39 37.72
C GLU A 186 -23.48 45.49 38.87
N GLN A 187 -23.08 44.24 38.59
CA GLN A 187 -22.61 43.31 39.62
C GLN A 187 -21.30 43.78 40.27
N GLY A 188 -20.35 44.33 39.50
CA GLY A 188 -19.11 44.91 40.04
C GLY A 188 -19.34 46.13 40.94
N GLN A 189 -20.36 46.95 40.62
CA GLN A 189 -20.77 48.07 41.47
C GLN A 189 -21.46 47.63 42.76
N ILE A 190 -22.25 46.54 42.74
CA ILE A 190 -22.88 45.98 43.95
C ILE A 190 -21.81 45.45 44.92
N ILE A 191 -20.76 44.79 44.42
CA ILE A 191 -19.66 44.24 45.23
C ILE A 191 -18.80 45.36 45.86
N THR A 192 -18.63 46.48 45.16
CA THR A 192 -17.87 47.63 45.69
C THR A 192 -18.71 48.53 46.61
N GLY A 193 -20.02 48.65 46.37
CA GLY A 193 -20.94 49.39 47.24
C GLY A 193 -21.18 48.75 48.61
N GLN A 194 -21.21 47.41 48.70
CA GLN A 194 -21.36 46.71 50.00
C GLN A 194 -20.13 46.85 50.91
N LYS A 195 -18.92 47.06 50.37
CA LYS A 195 -17.74 47.37 51.19
C LYS A 195 -17.76 48.78 51.79
N GLY A 196 -18.58 49.70 51.27
CA GLY A 196 -18.68 51.08 51.73
C GLY A 196 -19.66 51.32 52.89
N GLN A 197 -20.50 50.33 53.24
CA GLN A 197 -21.49 50.45 54.33
C GLN A 197 -21.07 49.80 55.65
N LEU A 198 -19.90 49.16 55.73
CA LEU A 198 -19.36 48.58 56.97
C LEU A 198 -18.39 49.52 57.72
N ILE A 199 -18.28 50.79 57.31
CA ILE A 199 -17.46 51.81 58.00
C ILE A 199 -18.30 53.07 58.22
N LYS A 200 -19.45 52.95 58.87
CA LYS A 200 -20.12 54.04 59.60
C LYS A 200 -21.03 53.43 60.66
N GLU A 201 -20.41 52.94 61.73
CA GLU A 201 -20.91 52.99 63.11
C GLU A 201 -19.71 52.85 64.04
#